data_AF-A0A8H7Q3Q5-F1
#
_entry.id   AF-A0A8H7Q3Q5-F1
#
_cell.length_a   1.000
_cell.length_b   1.000
_cell.length_c   1.000
_cell.angle_alpha   90.00
_cell.angle_beta   90.00
_cell.angle_gamma   90.00
#
_symmetry.space_group_name_H-M   'P 1'
#
loop_
_entity.id
_entity.type
_entity.pdbx_description
1 polymer ?
#
loop_
_entity_poly.entity_id
_entity_poly.type
_entity_poly.pdbx_seq_one_letter_code
_entity_poly.pdbx_strand_id
1 'polypeptide(L)'
;MPALSKVTITANVFHVMASHAASTEKEEIIGVLLGNWQEKNTSNPFSRDQAVAVVEAVCILTRSDKRKDRVEISPLQLHLAVVEAEKVEKELGRKICVVGWPSSYHCVSVSYRHVLNVRTQLSQQLMDERFFGLIVSCFDADADHTQRLQITCFQSNDDPERGPVQLKIPLQILPDLSMEKHTTQSIIDISQKIYEEQVKEFSLSSQRVQYQGKSEGTEENAMIVDTNPSNGEQSLPQKLSELYNSGVYGQSITSLVDKLIIPATELAKQRHAMNLLEIKRLESLRDARSRDENSFEHIV
;
A
#
# COMPACT_ATOMS: atom_id res chain seq x y z
N MET A 1 -12.17 25.71 -1.70
CA MET A 1 -11.62 25.34 -0.38
C MET A 1 -10.13 25.72 -0.33
N PRO A 2 -9.40 25.62 0.81
CA PRO A 2 -7.96 25.86 0.81
C PRO A 2 -7.23 24.95 -0.18
N ALA A 3 -6.32 25.52 -0.96
CA ALA A 3 -5.49 24.76 -1.89
C ALA A 3 -4.39 24.00 -1.13
N LEU A 4 -4.04 22.80 -1.59
CA LEU A 4 -2.97 22.00 -0.99
C LEU A 4 -1.61 22.66 -1.30
N SER A 5 -0.91 23.07 -0.25
CA SER A 5 0.39 23.75 -0.37
C SER A 5 1.55 22.78 -0.23
N LYS A 6 1.41 21.79 0.65
CA LYS A 6 2.49 20.86 1.01
C LYS A 6 1.94 19.54 1.53
N VAL A 7 2.66 18.45 1.25
CA VAL A 7 2.44 17.15 1.87
C VAL A 7 3.59 16.82 2.81
N THR A 8 3.25 16.35 4.00
CA THR A 8 4.18 15.90 5.01
C THR A 8 3.91 14.42 5.30
N ILE A 9 4.93 13.59 5.18
CA ILE A 9 4.84 12.15 5.47
C ILE A 9 5.82 11.79 6.58
N THR A 10 5.42 10.89 7.46
CA THR A 10 6.33 10.33 8.47
C THR A 10 7.29 9.32 7.84
N ALA A 11 8.53 9.23 8.31
CA ALA A 11 9.53 8.27 7.82
C ALA A 11 9.04 6.81 7.89
N ASN A 12 8.24 6.49 8.91
CA ASN A 12 7.58 5.21 9.09
C ASN A 12 6.63 4.86 7.92
N VAL A 13 5.76 5.81 7.55
CA VAL A 13 4.83 5.70 6.41
C VAL A 13 5.63 5.51 5.11
N PHE A 14 6.71 6.27 4.93
CA PHE A 14 7.61 6.11 3.79
C PHE A 14 8.22 4.71 3.73
N HIS A 15 8.66 4.15 4.86
CA HIS A 15 9.21 2.80 4.94
C HIS A 15 8.18 1.73 4.53
N VAL A 16 6.93 1.85 4.98
CA VAL A 16 5.83 0.94 4.57
C VAL A 16 5.61 1.03 3.06
N MET A 17 5.52 2.25 2.50
CA MET A 17 5.30 2.45 1.07
C MET A 17 6.45 1.90 0.22
N ALA A 18 7.69 2.16 0.62
CA ALA A 18 8.87 1.64 -0.07
C ALA A 18 8.93 0.12 -0.01
N SER A 19 8.63 -0.48 1.15
CA SER A 19 8.59 -1.94 1.32
C SER A 19 7.48 -2.57 0.47
N HIS A 20 6.30 -1.95 0.44
CA HIS A 20 5.20 -2.40 -0.41
C HIS A 20 5.60 -2.30 -1.89
N ALA A 21 6.21 -1.19 -2.31
CA ALA A 21 6.64 -1.00 -3.70
C ALA A 21 7.80 -1.92 -4.10
N ALA A 22 8.60 -2.38 -3.15
CA ALA A 22 9.66 -3.36 -3.38
C ALA A 22 9.16 -4.82 -3.36
N SER A 23 7.88 -5.07 -3.01
CA SER A 23 7.35 -6.44 -2.86
C SER A 23 7.18 -7.18 -4.19
N THR A 24 6.98 -6.44 -5.29
CA THR A 24 6.82 -6.97 -6.64
C THR A 24 7.55 -6.06 -7.62
N GLU A 25 8.07 -6.62 -8.70
CA GLU A 25 8.64 -5.88 -9.84
C GLU A 25 7.70 -5.94 -11.06
N LYS A 26 6.77 -6.91 -11.06
CA LYS A 26 5.98 -7.28 -12.24
C LYS A 26 4.67 -6.52 -12.35
N GLU A 27 4.11 -6.10 -11.22
CA GLU A 27 2.74 -5.57 -11.12
C GLU A 27 2.75 -4.32 -10.26
N GLU A 28 2.14 -3.24 -10.75
CA GLU A 28 2.07 -2.02 -9.93
C GLU A 28 1.18 -2.27 -8.72
N ILE A 29 1.56 -1.75 -7.56
CA ILE A 29 0.79 -1.83 -6.33
C ILE A 29 -0.07 -0.58 -6.13
N ILE A 30 -1.12 -0.72 -5.32
CA ILE A 30 -2.06 0.36 -4.97
C ILE A 30 -2.28 0.41 -3.46
N GLY A 31 -2.54 1.60 -2.93
CA GLY A 31 -2.96 1.78 -1.55
C GLY A 31 -3.83 3.02 -1.39
N VAL A 32 -4.07 3.39 -0.14
CA VAL A 32 -4.69 4.66 0.26
C VAL A 32 -3.88 5.29 1.39
N LEU A 33 -3.69 6.61 1.35
CA LEU A 33 -3.00 7.38 2.38
C LEU A 33 -4.02 7.88 3.41
N LEU A 34 -3.71 7.64 4.67
CA LEU A 34 -4.52 8.02 5.81
C LEU A 34 -3.80 9.11 6.61
N GLY A 35 -4.53 10.15 7.01
CA GLY A 35 -3.95 11.27 7.72
C GLY A 35 -4.94 12.39 7.97
N ASN A 36 -4.42 13.58 8.24
CA ASN A 36 -5.21 14.75 8.58
C ASN A 36 -4.87 15.95 7.70
N TRP A 37 -5.84 16.85 7.60
CA TRP A 37 -5.69 18.15 6.96
C TRP A 37 -5.42 19.20 8.02
N GLN A 38 -4.26 19.84 7.96
CA GLN A 38 -3.92 20.97 8.82
C GLN A 38 -4.07 22.26 8.01
N GLU A 39 -4.98 23.13 8.44
CA GLU A 39 -5.17 24.43 7.83
C GLU A 39 -4.17 25.42 8.43
N LYS A 40 -3.35 26.02 7.58
CA LYS A 40 -2.51 27.16 7.98
C LYS A 40 -3.35 28.42 7.88
N ASN A 41 -3.93 28.82 9.00
CA ASN A 41 -4.54 30.15 9.15
C ASN A 41 -3.44 31.19 9.02
N THR A 42 -3.34 31.79 7.83
CA THR A 42 -2.38 32.86 7.59
C THR A 42 -3.06 34.17 7.96
N SER A 43 -2.45 34.96 8.85
CA SER A 43 -2.94 36.29 9.25
C SER A 43 -2.85 37.34 8.14
N ASN A 44 -2.34 36.96 6.96
CA ASN A 44 -2.11 37.84 5.83
C ASN A 44 -3.29 37.74 4.86
N PRO A 45 -4.10 38.82 4.67
CA PRO A 45 -5.32 38.80 3.86
C PRO A 45 -5.09 38.55 2.36
N PHE A 46 -3.85 38.56 1.89
CA PHE A 46 -3.48 38.25 0.50
C PHE A 46 -2.98 36.82 0.28
N SER A 47 -2.73 36.06 1.35
CA SER A 47 -2.38 34.65 1.25
C SER A 47 -3.66 33.84 1.37
N ARG A 48 -4.01 33.07 0.32
CA ARG A 48 -5.12 32.13 0.38
C ARG A 48 -4.92 31.14 1.52
N ASP A 49 -6.02 30.64 2.08
CA ASP A 49 -5.98 29.54 3.03
C ASP A 49 -5.22 28.35 2.40
N GLN A 50 -4.15 27.92 3.07
CA GLN A 50 -3.31 26.82 2.61
C GLN A 50 -3.56 25.61 3.49
N ALA A 51 -3.88 24.48 2.86
CA ALA A 51 -3.95 23.20 3.53
C ALA A 51 -2.58 22.50 3.45
N VAL A 52 -2.18 21.88 4.56
CA VAL A 52 -1.06 20.94 4.61
C VAL A 52 -1.64 19.56 4.91
N ALA A 53 -1.34 18.61 4.04
CA ALA A 53 -1.64 17.20 4.30
C ALA A 53 -0.55 16.63 5.21
N VAL A 54 -0.93 16.01 6.31
CA VAL A 54 -0.03 15.22 7.15
C VAL A 54 -0.49 13.78 7.13
N VAL A 55 0.35 12.90 6.59
CA VAL A 55 0.06 11.47 6.41
C VAL A 55 0.65 10.70 7.58
N GLU A 56 -0.20 9.98 8.30
CA GLU A 56 0.15 9.22 9.51
C GLU A 56 0.11 7.70 9.29
N ALA A 57 -0.64 7.21 8.30
CA ALA A 57 -0.72 5.77 7.99
C ALA A 57 -0.99 5.48 6.50
N VAL A 58 -0.79 4.22 6.09
CA VAL A 58 -1.14 3.72 4.75
C VAL A 58 -2.03 2.49 4.88
N CYS A 59 -3.11 2.46 4.13
CA CYS A 59 -3.93 1.27 3.93
C CYS A 59 -3.50 0.56 2.65
N ILE A 60 -3.08 -0.69 2.77
CA ILE A 60 -2.66 -1.53 1.64
C ILE A 60 -3.89 -2.13 0.96
N LEU A 61 -3.97 -1.98 -0.36
CA LEU A 61 -5.10 -2.47 -1.15
C LEU A 61 -4.64 -3.49 -2.18
N THR A 62 -5.50 -4.46 -2.48
CA THR A 62 -5.30 -5.43 -3.56
C THR A 62 -5.87 -4.89 -4.87
N ARG A 63 -5.20 -5.12 -6.00
CA ARG A 63 -5.72 -4.68 -7.30
C ARG A 63 -6.81 -5.61 -7.79
N SER A 64 -7.91 -5.03 -8.24
CA SER A 64 -8.96 -5.77 -8.95
C SER A 64 -8.64 -5.94 -10.44
N ASP A 65 -7.93 -4.98 -11.04
CA ASP A 65 -7.48 -5.03 -12.43
C ASP A 65 -5.94 -4.99 -12.49
N LYS A 66 -5.34 -6.01 -13.11
CA LYS A 66 -3.90 -6.20 -13.27
C LYS A 66 -3.36 -5.73 -14.62
N ARG A 67 -4.19 -5.05 -15.44
CA ARG A 67 -3.74 -4.44 -16.69
C ARG A 67 -2.71 -3.35 -16.41
N LYS A 68 -1.71 -3.27 -17.29
CA LYS A 68 -0.69 -2.21 -17.23
C LYS A 68 -1.34 -0.83 -17.33
N ASP A 69 -0.84 0.11 -16.54
CA ASP A 69 -1.26 1.52 -16.51
C ASP A 69 -2.71 1.79 -16.05
N ARG A 70 -3.50 0.75 -15.74
CA ARG A 70 -4.88 0.92 -15.25
C ARG A 70 -4.94 0.72 -13.75
N VAL A 71 -4.84 1.83 -13.03
CA VAL A 71 -4.97 1.86 -11.58
C VAL A 71 -6.24 2.62 -11.21
N GLU A 72 -7.29 1.87 -10.86
CA GLU A 72 -8.57 2.40 -10.41
C GLU A 72 -8.87 1.86 -9.01
N ILE A 73 -9.33 2.73 -8.11
CA ILE A 73 -9.78 2.33 -6.77
C ILE A 73 -11.29 2.12 -6.84
N SER A 74 -11.76 0.92 -6.50
CA SER A 74 -13.19 0.64 -6.42
C SER A 74 -13.83 1.44 -5.26
N PRO A 75 -15.08 1.91 -5.39
CA PRO A 75 -15.80 2.53 -4.28
C PRO A 75 -15.85 1.66 -3.01
N LEU A 76 -15.89 0.34 -3.16
CA LEU A 76 -15.82 -0.60 -2.03
C LEU A 76 -14.49 -0.51 -1.30
N GLN A 77 -13.39 -0.35 -2.03
CA GLN A 77 -12.06 -0.23 -1.44
C GLN A 77 -11.87 1.11 -0.74
N LEU A 78 -12.44 2.20 -1.28
CA LEU A 78 -12.49 3.48 -0.58
C LEU A 78 -13.27 3.37 0.73
N HIS A 79 -14.43 2.70 0.72
CA HIS A 79 -15.19 2.47 1.94
C HIS A 79 -14.40 1.66 2.98
N LEU A 80 -13.74 0.57 2.57
CA LEU A 80 -12.88 -0.21 3.47
C LEU A 80 -11.72 0.62 4.03
N ALA A 81 -11.14 1.51 3.22
CA ALA A 81 -10.09 2.43 3.68
C ALA A 81 -10.61 3.44 4.70
N VAL A 82 -11.85 3.91 4.58
CA VAL A 82 -12.50 4.77 5.59
C VAL A 82 -12.71 4.01 6.90
N VAL A 83 -13.16 2.76 6.85
CA VAL A 83 -13.28 1.92 8.06
C VAL A 83 -11.93 1.71 8.73
N GLU A 84 -10.86 1.53 7.94
CA GLU A 84 -9.49 1.43 8.46
C GLU A 84 -9.04 2.76 9.10
N ALA A 85 -9.36 3.90 8.48
CA ALA A 85 -9.08 5.23 9.01
C ALA A 85 -9.72 5.45 10.38
N GLU A 86 -10.98 5.01 10.58
CA GLU A 86 -11.67 5.10 11.87
C GLU A 86 -10.99 4.27 12.97
N LYS A 87 -10.38 3.13 12.63
CA LYS A 87 -9.60 2.34 13.59
C LYS A 87 -8.34 3.09 14.01
N VAL A 88 -7.61 3.63 13.04
CA VAL A 88 -6.38 4.39 13.25
C VAL A 88 -6.66 5.69 14.04
N GLU A 89 -7.79 6.35 13.77
CA GLU A 89 -8.29 7.50 14.55
C GLU A 89 -8.51 7.16 16.03
N LYS A 90 -9.09 5.99 16.33
CA LYS A 90 -9.28 5.53 17.72
C LYS A 90 -7.96 5.26 18.43
N GLU A 91 -6.93 4.79 17.71
CA GLU A 91 -5.61 4.51 18.28
C GLU A 91 -4.80 5.78 18.55
N LEU A 92 -4.82 6.74 17.63
CA LEU A 92 -4.06 8.00 17.73
C LEU A 92 -4.79 9.11 18.50
N GLY A 93 -6.12 9.00 18.67
CA GLY A 93 -6.94 10.04 19.28
C GLY A 93 -7.00 11.34 18.47
N ARG A 94 -6.74 11.25 17.15
CA ARG A 94 -6.74 12.38 16.21
C ARG A 94 -7.66 12.05 15.05
N LYS A 95 -8.26 13.07 14.46
CA LYS A 95 -9.11 12.89 13.28
C LYS A 95 -8.28 12.40 12.10
N ILE A 96 -8.55 11.18 11.63
CA ILE A 96 -7.90 10.59 10.46
C ILE A 96 -8.94 10.44 9.35
N CYS A 97 -8.53 10.80 8.14
CA CYS A 97 -9.34 10.67 6.94
C CYS A 97 -8.49 10.16 5.79
N VAL A 98 -9.15 9.80 4.71
CA VAL A 98 -8.50 9.42 3.45
C VAL A 98 -8.03 10.71 2.76
N VAL A 99 -6.72 10.87 2.63
CA VAL A 99 -6.07 12.15 2.22
C VAL A 99 -5.54 12.08 0.79
N GLY A 100 -5.22 10.88 0.33
CA GLY A 100 -4.62 10.65 -0.97
C GLY A 100 -4.51 9.16 -1.25
N TRP A 101 -3.81 8.82 -2.32
CA TRP A 101 -3.49 7.45 -2.68
C TRP A 101 -2.05 7.35 -3.15
N PRO A 102 -1.27 6.35 -2.68
CA PRO A 102 -0.04 5.97 -3.32
C PRO A 102 -0.35 5.04 -4.51
N SER A 103 0.19 5.38 -5.66
CA SER A 103 0.35 4.46 -6.78
C SER A 103 1.83 4.25 -7.00
N SER A 104 2.31 3.02 -6.91
CA SER A 104 3.69 2.73 -7.35
C SER A 104 3.72 2.58 -8.87
N TYR A 105 4.87 2.79 -9.50
CA TYR A 105 5.13 2.23 -10.82
C TYR A 105 6.46 1.47 -10.84
N HIS A 106 6.48 0.41 -11.64
CA HIS A 106 7.72 -0.26 -12.05
C HIS A 106 8.18 0.29 -13.39
N CYS A 107 9.49 0.52 -13.47
CA CYS A 107 10.31 0.83 -14.65
C CYS A 107 9.53 1.05 -15.96
N VAL A 108 9.36 2.32 -16.35
CA VAL A 108 9.46 2.85 -17.72
C VAL A 108 9.20 4.35 -17.65
N SER A 109 10.14 5.12 -18.22
CA SER A 109 10.12 6.55 -18.53
C SER A 109 8.83 7.29 -18.16
N VAL A 110 8.96 8.01 -17.05
CA VAL A 110 8.04 8.94 -16.41
C VAL A 110 7.06 9.61 -17.39
N SER A 111 7.50 10.08 -18.57
CA SER A 111 6.74 10.95 -19.48
C SER A 111 5.40 10.45 -20.06
N TYR A 112 5.22 9.16 -20.39
CA TYR A 112 3.99 8.69 -21.08
C TYR A 112 2.86 8.25 -20.14
N ARG A 113 3.18 7.91 -18.88
CA ARG A 113 2.20 7.47 -17.87
C ARG A 113 1.50 8.63 -17.14
N HIS A 114 1.87 9.87 -17.48
CA HIS A 114 1.30 11.09 -16.90
C HIS A 114 -0.17 11.30 -17.28
N VAL A 115 -0.61 10.89 -18.47
CA VAL A 115 -1.94 11.29 -18.95
C VAL A 115 -3.07 10.49 -18.29
N LEU A 116 -2.87 9.19 -18.01
CA LEU A 116 -3.93 8.35 -17.43
C LEU A 116 -4.13 8.64 -15.93
N ASN A 117 -3.02 8.77 -15.20
CA ASN A 117 -3.06 9.06 -13.76
C ASN A 117 -3.62 10.45 -13.46
N VAL A 118 -3.35 11.43 -14.33
CA VAL A 118 -3.86 12.80 -14.13
C VAL A 118 -5.39 12.83 -14.38
N ARG A 119 -5.94 12.00 -15.28
CA ARG A 119 -7.39 11.84 -15.43
C ARG A 119 -8.05 11.14 -14.24
N THR A 120 -7.46 10.05 -13.74
CA THR A 120 -7.96 9.38 -12.52
C THR A 120 -7.88 10.31 -11.32
N GLN A 121 -6.76 11.04 -11.18
CA GLN A 121 -6.57 12.05 -10.15
C GLN A 121 -7.60 13.18 -10.26
N LEU A 122 -7.88 13.67 -11.47
CA LEU A 122 -8.91 14.69 -11.70
C LEU A 122 -10.28 14.19 -11.22
N SER A 123 -10.64 12.95 -11.55
CA SER A 123 -11.89 12.35 -11.09
C SER A 123 -11.97 12.22 -9.57
N GLN A 124 -10.85 11.96 -8.90
CA GLN A 124 -10.80 11.89 -7.43
C GLN A 124 -10.81 13.27 -6.79
N GLN A 125 -10.23 14.27 -7.45
CA GLN A 125 -10.29 15.68 -7.02
C GLN A 125 -11.68 16.29 -7.14
N LEU A 126 -12.57 15.72 -7.99
CA LEU A 126 -13.99 16.07 -7.97
C LEU A 126 -14.68 15.68 -6.65
N MET A 127 -14.15 14.70 -5.91
CA MET A 127 -14.66 14.32 -4.60
C MET A 127 -14.06 15.18 -3.46
N ASP A 128 -12.75 15.40 -3.48
CA ASP A 128 -12.06 16.35 -2.58
C ASP A 128 -10.96 17.09 -3.35
N GLU A 129 -11.09 18.42 -3.48
CA GLU A 129 -10.14 19.29 -4.19
C GLU A 129 -8.70 19.15 -3.68
N ARG A 130 -8.53 18.77 -2.40
CA ARG A 130 -7.23 18.64 -1.74
C ARG A 130 -6.58 17.28 -1.97
N PHE A 131 -7.32 16.30 -2.49
CA PHE A 131 -6.82 14.96 -2.73
C PHE A 131 -5.57 14.98 -3.60
N PHE A 132 -4.55 14.17 -3.25
CA PHE A 132 -3.28 14.13 -3.97
C PHE A 132 -2.85 12.70 -4.29
N GLY A 133 -2.06 12.57 -5.35
CA GLY A 133 -1.41 11.34 -5.74
C GLY A 133 0.04 11.31 -5.28
N LEU A 134 0.50 10.15 -4.82
CA LEU A 134 1.90 9.91 -4.52
C LEU A 134 2.42 8.79 -5.42
N ILE A 135 3.54 9.05 -6.07
CA ILE A 135 4.21 8.09 -6.95
C ILE A 135 5.48 7.61 -6.28
N VAL A 136 5.61 6.29 -6.16
CA VAL A 136 6.87 5.65 -5.77
C VAL A 136 7.39 4.85 -6.96
N SER A 137 8.53 5.25 -7.49
CA SER A 137 9.24 4.57 -8.58
C SER A 137 10.39 3.76 -8.00
N CYS A 138 10.32 2.45 -8.20
CA CYS A 138 11.29 1.47 -7.74
C CYS A 138 11.95 0.74 -8.92
N PHE A 139 13.10 0.12 -8.65
CA PHE A 139 13.84 -0.72 -9.60
C PHE A 139 14.31 0.02 -10.86
N ASP A 140 14.57 1.33 -10.76
CA ASP A 140 15.21 2.07 -11.84
C ASP A 140 16.72 1.80 -11.80
N ALA A 141 17.20 0.97 -12.72
CA ALA A 141 18.61 0.64 -12.86
C ALA A 141 19.17 1.39 -14.06
N ASP A 142 20.08 2.33 -13.78
CA ASP A 142 20.81 3.04 -14.84
C ASP A 142 21.84 2.10 -15.50
N ALA A 143 22.31 2.46 -16.69
CA ALA A 143 23.36 1.71 -17.39
C ALA A 143 24.65 1.57 -16.56
N ASP A 144 24.86 2.49 -15.61
CA ASP A 144 25.98 2.51 -14.66
C ASP A 144 25.77 1.62 -13.42
N HIS A 145 24.78 0.72 -13.43
CA HIS A 145 24.41 -0.16 -12.30
C HIS A 145 23.94 0.58 -11.03
N THR A 146 23.64 1.87 -11.10
CA THR A 146 23.06 2.61 -9.98
C THR A 146 21.56 2.33 -9.89
N GLN A 147 21.09 1.94 -8.71
CA GLN A 147 19.66 1.78 -8.44
C GLN A 147 19.09 3.09 -7.87
N ARG A 148 17.95 3.54 -8.40
CA ARG A 148 17.26 4.75 -7.95
C ARG A 148 15.87 4.41 -7.42
N LEU A 149 15.55 5.00 -6.27
CA LEU A 149 14.22 5.03 -5.67
C LEU A 149 13.76 6.49 -5.69
N GLN A 150 12.71 6.79 -6.46
CA GLN A 150 12.18 8.15 -6.59
C GLN A 150 10.75 8.24 -6.05
N ILE A 151 10.49 9.26 -5.24
CA ILE A 151 9.16 9.59 -4.74
C ILE A 151 8.72 10.93 -5.32
N THR A 152 7.49 11.04 -5.80
CA THR A 152 6.95 12.27 -6.38
C THR A 152 5.51 12.47 -5.96
N CYS A 153 5.19 13.64 -5.43
CA CYS A 153 3.83 14.01 -5.06
C CYS A 153 3.23 14.95 -6.11
N PHE A 154 1.97 14.74 -6.46
CA PHE A 154 1.29 15.52 -7.48
C PHE A 154 -0.22 15.67 -7.27
N GLN A 155 -0.77 16.69 -7.92
CA GLN A 155 -2.19 16.90 -8.17
C GLN A 155 -2.43 17.05 -9.67
N SER A 156 -3.69 16.92 -10.09
CA SER A 156 -4.11 17.29 -11.44
C SER A 156 -4.67 18.71 -11.43
N ASN A 157 -4.38 19.47 -12.49
CA ASN A 157 -5.09 20.70 -12.83
C ASN A 157 -5.62 20.57 -14.25
N ASP A 158 -6.89 20.91 -14.47
CA ASP A 158 -7.48 20.87 -15.81
C ASP A 158 -7.15 22.17 -16.54
N ASP A 159 -6.26 22.10 -17.52
CA ASP A 159 -5.91 23.25 -18.36
C ASP A 159 -6.84 23.27 -19.59
N PRO A 160 -7.65 24.32 -19.79
CA PRO A 160 -8.63 24.37 -20.88
C PRO A 160 -8.03 24.21 -22.29
N GLU A 161 -6.74 24.49 -22.49
CA GLU A 161 -6.08 24.35 -23.80
C GLU A 161 -5.29 23.03 -23.96
N ARG A 162 -4.77 22.47 -22.88
CA ARG A 162 -3.83 21.33 -22.89
C ARG A 162 -4.41 20.05 -22.28
N GLY A 163 -5.63 20.14 -21.73
CA GLY A 163 -6.25 19.08 -20.97
C GLY A 163 -5.61 18.92 -19.57
N PRO A 164 -5.76 17.74 -18.95
CA PRO A 164 -5.32 17.53 -17.57
C PRO A 164 -3.78 17.54 -17.46
N VAL A 165 -3.23 18.48 -16.68
CA VAL A 165 -1.79 18.68 -16.43
C VAL A 165 -1.42 18.29 -14.99
N GLN A 166 -0.25 17.68 -14.82
CA GLN A 166 0.28 17.33 -13.51
C GLN A 166 0.91 18.56 -12.81
N LEU A 167 0.43 18.88 -11.62
CA LEU A 167 1.01 19.88 -10.72
C LEU A 167 1.83 19.19 -9.63
N LYS A 168 3.15 19.43 -9.57
CA LYS A 168 4.01 18.85 -8.53
C LYS A 168 3.84 19.57 -7.21
N ILE A 169 3.70 18.82 -6.13
CA ILE A 169 3.52 19.36 -4.78
C ILE A 169 4.77 19.08 -3.94
N PRO A 170 5.26 20.05 -3.15
CA PRO A 170 6.35 19.84 -2.22
C PRO A 170 6.03 18.73 -1.21
N LEU A 171 6.94 17.74 -1.13
CA LEU A 171 6.88 16.64 -0.17
C LEU A 171 7.97 16.82 0.89
N GLN A 172 7.61 16.71 2.16
CA GLN A 172 8.56 16.64 3.28
C GLN A 172 8.42 15.32 4.02
N ILE A 173 9.55 14.66 4.27
CA ILE A 173 9.62 13.47 5.10
C ILE A 173 10.07 13.90 6.50
N LEU A 174 9.25 13.64 7.51
CA LEU A 174 9.60 13.89 8.91
C LEU A 174 10.28 12.66 9.51
N PRO A 175 11.43 12.83 10.18
CA PRO A 175 12.04 11.73 10.92
C PRO A 175 11.12 11.33 12.08
N ASP A 176 11.03 10.02 12.30
CA ASP A 176 10.32 9.46 13.44
C ASP A 176 11.27 8.56 14.25
N LEU A 177 11.11 8.58 15.57
CA LEU A 177 12.01 7.93 16.51
C LEU A 177 11.55 6.52 16.86
N SER A 178 10.25 6.23 16.75
CA SER A 178 9.66 4.94 17.08
C SER A 178 8.69 4.51 15.99
N MET A 179 8.56 3.19 15.75
CA MET A 179 7.49 2.70 14.90
C MET A 179 6.23 2.47 15.70
N GLU A 180 5.17 3.17 15.31
CA GLU A 180 3.84 3.02 15.89
C GLU A 180 3.26 1.63 15.55
N LYS A 181 2.32 1.19 16.39
CA LYS A 181 1.73 -0.15 16.29
C LYS A 181 1.02 -0.36 14.96
N HIS A 182 0.21 0.62 14.51
CA HIS A 182 -0.49 0.53 13.23
C HIS A 182 0.47 0.44 12.05
N THR A 183 1.59 1.17 12.07
CA THR A 183 2.61 1.10 11.00
C THR A 183 3.19 -0.31 10.92
N THR A 184 3.51 -0.90 12.08
CA THR A 184 4.03 -2.28 12.13
C THR A 184 3.00 -3.28 11.62
N GLN A 185 1.73 -3.09 11.97
CA GLN A 185 0.62 -3.89 11.46
C GLN A 185 0.52 -3.77 9.94
N SER A 186 0.62 -2.56 9.37
CA SER A 186 0.57 -2.35 7.92
C SER A 186 1.67 -3.10 7.16
N ILE A 187 2.87 -3.28 7.75
CA ILE A 187 3.95 -4.07 7.13
C ILE A 187 3.57 -5.55 7.07
N ILE A 188 2.97 -6.08 8.14
CA ILE A 188 2.50 -7.47 8.21
C ILE A 188 1.35 -7.67 7.22
N ASP A 189 0.46 -6.68 7.12
CA ASP A 189 -0.70 -6.72 6.24
C ASP A 189 -0.30 -6.84 4.76
N ILE A 190 0.88 -6.38 4.34
CA ILE A 190 1.38 -6.58 2.96
C ILE A 190 1.41 -8.08 2.63
N SER A 191 2.05 -8.88 3.48
CA SER A 191 2.16 -10.34 3.26
C SER A 191 0.79 -11.00 3.33
N GLN A 192 -0.05 -10.55 4.26
CA GLN A 192 -1.40 -11.09 4.41
C GLN A 192 -2.29 -10.79 3.20
N LYS A 193 -2.23 -9.57 2.65
CA LYS A 193 -3.02 -9.17 1.48
C LYS A 193 -2.63 -9.94 0.23
N ILE A 194 -1.32 -10.15 0.03
CA ILE A 194 -0.84 -10.98 -1.08
C ILE A 194 -1.30 -12.44 -0.89
N TYR A 195 -1.24 -12.97 0.33
CA TYR A 195 -1.77 -14.31 0.62
C TYR A 195 -3.28 -14.43 0.34
N GLU A 196 -4.09 -13.50 0.84
CA GLU A 196 -5.54 -13.44 0.61
C GLU A 196 -5.87 -13.40 -0.89
N GLU A 197 -5.08 -12.66 -1.67
CA GLU A 197 -5.20 -12.61 -3.12
C GLU A 197 -4.93 -13.97 -3.77
N GLN A 198 -3.84 -14.64 -3.41
CA GLN A 198 -3.49 -15.97 -3.94
C GLN A 198 -4.57 -17.02 -3.61
N VAL A 199 -5.10 -16.99 -2.38
CA VAL A 199 -6.20 -17.88 -1.96
C VAL A 199 -7.46 -17.63 -2.80
N LYS A 200 -7.79 -16.36 -3.03
CA LYS A 200 -8.95 -15.98 -3.83
C LYS A 200 -8.82 -16.40 -5.29
N GLU A 201 -7.65 -16.16 -5.90
CA GLU A 201 -7.33 -16.60 -7.26
C GLU A 201 -7.44 -18.12 -7.41
N PHE A 202 -6.90 -18.87 -6.46
CA PHE A 202 -7.00 -20.33 -6.44
C PHE A 202 -8.46 -20.80 -6.33
N SER A 203 -9.23 -20.24 -5.40
CA SER A 203 -10.65 -20.58 -5.23
C SER A 203 -11.47 -20.33 -6.51
N LEU A 204 -11.23 -19.19 -7.17
CA LEU A 204 -11.88 -18.86 -8.44
C LEU A 204 -11.47 -19.83 -9.56
N SER A 205 -10.19 -20.27 -9.59
CA SER A 205 -9.72 -21.25 -10.56
C SER A 205 -10.43 -22.59 -10.40
N SER A 206 -10.59 -23.07 -9.16
CA SER A 206 -11.30 -24.33 -8.87
C SER A 206 -12.78 -24.25 -9.23
N GLN A 207 -13.44 -23.12 -8.97
CA GLN A 207 -14.82 -22.90 -9.39
C GLN A 207 -14.97 -22.95 -10.92
N ARG A 208 -14.04 -22.33 -11.67
CA ARG A 208 -14.08 -22.34 -13.15
C ARG A 208 -14.00 -23.74 -13.72
N VAL A 209 -13.14 -24.60 -13.18
CA VAL A 209 -13.04 -26.01 -13.59
C VAL A 209 -14.36 -26.75 -13.38
N GLN A 210 -15.03 -26.51 -12.25
CA GLN A 210 -16.34 -27.10 -11.96
C GLN A 210 -17.45 -26.58 -12.89
N TYR A 211 -17.43 -25.30 -13.27
CA TYR A 211 -18.42 -24.73 -14.20
C TYR A 211 -18.24 -25.22 -15.64
N GLN A 212 -17.01 -25.34 -16.12
CA GLN A 212 -16.73 -25.91 -17.44
C GLN A 212 -17.22 -27.35 -17.53
N GLY A 213 -17.02 -28.14 -16.46
CA GLY A 213 -17.54 -29.50 -16.39
C GLY A 213 -19.06 -29.64 -16.42
N LYS A 214 -19.80 -28.63 -15.94
CA LYS A 214 -21.26 -28.61 -16.03
C LYS A 214 -21.75 -28.17 -17.40
N SER A 215 -21.05 -27.25 -18.06
CA SER A 215 -21.45 -26.71 -19.37
C SER A 215 -21.30 -27.75 -20.50
N GLU A 216 -20.26 -28.59 -20.46
CA GLU A 216 -20.08 -29.71 -21.41
C GLU A 216 -21.11 -30.85 -21.20
N GLY A 217 -21.81 -30.89 -20.06
CA GLY A 217 -22.78 -31.94 -19.73
C GLY A 217 -24.22 -31.67 -20.15
N THR A 218 -24.53 -30.53 -20.81
CA THR A 218 -25.93 -30.08 -20.97
C THR A 218 -26.49 -30.14 -22.41
N GLU A 219 -25.72 -30.52 -23.44
CA GLU A 219 -26.25 -30.52 -24.82
C GLU A 219 -26.52 -31.90 -25.45
N GLU A 220 -26.05 -33.02 -24.89
CA GLU A 220 -26.33 -34.36 -25.48
C GLU A 220 -27.04 -35.38 -24.58
N ASN A 221 -27.23 -35.13 -23.27
CA ASN A 221 -27.80 -36.14 -22.35
C ASN A 221 -28.97 -35.62 -21.49
N ALA A 222 -29.90 -34.85 -22.06
CA ALA A 222 -31.11 -34.40 -21.36
C ALA A 222 -32.19 -35.51 -21.18
N MET A 223 -31.85 -36.78 -21.38
CA MET A 223 -32.79 -37.90 -21.23
C MET A 223 -32.12 -39.11 -20.57
N ILE A 224 -31.72 -38.96 -19.31
CA ILE A 224 -31.84 -39.97 -18.23
C ILE A 224 -31.65 -39.21 -16.91
N VAL A 225 -32.75 -39.06 -16.17
CA VAL A 225 -32.73 -38.58 -14.79
C VAL A 225 -32.40 -39.79 -13.93
N ASP A 226 -31.15 -39.92 -13.51
CA ASP A 226 -30.79 -40.82 -12.42
C ASP A 226 -30.69 -40.05 -11.11
N THR A 227 -31.63 -40.36 -10.23
CA THR A 227 -31.70 -39.98 -8.83
C THR A 227 -30.61 -40.68 -8.03
N ASN A 228 -29.46 -40.02 -7.78
CA ASN A 228 -28.55 -40.30 -6.64
C ASN A 228 -27.51 -39.16 -6.47
N PRO A 229 -27.37 -38.53 -5.28
CA PRO A 229 -26.42 -37.43 -5.05
C PRO A 229 -25.07 -37.92 -4.48
N SER A 230 -24.50 -38.98 -5.05
CA SER A 230 -23.23 -39.54 -4.61
C SER A 230 -22.27 -39.71 -5.79
N ASN A 231 -21.19 -38.91 -5.77
CA ASN A 231 -20.02 -39.00 -6.63
C ASN A 231 -20.29 -38.89 -8.13
N GLY A 232 -20.57 -37.66 -8.59
CA GLY A 232 -20.25 -37.32 -9.98
C GLY A 232 -18.74 -37.41 -10.15
N GLU A 233 -18.26 -38.46 -10.82
CA GLU A 233 -16.84 -38.60 -11.14
C GLU A 233 -16.42 -37.41 -12.01
N GLN A 234 -15.65 -36.48 -11.44
CA GLN A 234 -15.01 -35.42 -12.20
C GLN A 234 -14.24 -36.04 -13.36
N SER A 235 -14.38 -35.45 -14.56
CA SER A 235 -13.72 -35.96 -15.76
C SER A 235 -12.19 -35.96 -15.57
N LEU A 236 -11.49 -36.91 -16.18
CA LEU A 236 -10.02 -37.00 -16.08
C LEU A 236 -9.33 -35.66 -16.43
N PRO A 237 -9.74 -34.91 -17.47
CA PRO A 237 -9.21 -33.57 -17.75
C PRO A 237 -9.41 -32.55 -16.61
N GLN A 238 -10.55 -32.58 -15.91
CA GLN A 238 -10.81 -31.70 -14.77
C GLN A 238 -9.88 -32.03 -13.60
N LYS A 239 -9.73 -33.32 -13.27
CA LYS A 239 -8.82 -33.78 -12.20
C LYS A 239 -7.37 -33.38 -12.49
N LEU A 240 -6.92 -33.50 -13.74
CA LEU A 240 -5.58 -33.06 -14.15
C LEU A 240 -5.40 -31.54 -14.06
N SER A 241 -6.44 -30.78 -14.41
CA SER A 241 -6.43 -29.31 -14.29
C SER A 241 -6.40 -28.86 -12.83
N GLU A 242 -7.17 -29.50 -11.95
CA GLU A 242 -7.14 -29.24 -10.50
C GLU A 242 -5.78 -29.58 -9.88
N LEU A 243 -5.17 -30.69 -10.31
CA LEU A 243 -3.82 -31.06 -9.87
C LEU A 243 -2.79 -30.02 -10.29
N TYR A 244 -2.83 -29.57 -11.55
CA TYR A 244 -1.94 -28.53 -12.05
C TYR A 244 -2.12 -27.21 -11.29
N ASN A 245 -3.37 -26.74 -11.12
CA ASN A 245 -3.67 -25.52 -10.39
C ASN A 245 -3.20 -25.59 -8.93
N SER A 246 -3.36 -26.74 -8.29
CA SER A 246 -2.87 -26.97 -6.92
C SER A 246 -1.34 -26.90 -6.84
N GLY A 247 -0.64 -27.45 -7.85
CA GLY A 247 0.81 -27.36 -7.95
C GLY A 247 1.31 -25.92 -8.11
N VAL A 248 0.68 -25.14 -9.00
CA VAL A 248 1.00 -23.71 -9.21
C VAL A 248 0.73 -22.90 -7.94
N TYR A 249 -0.40 -23.14 -7.28
CA TYR A 249 -0.73 -22.50 -6.00
C TYR A 249 0.32 -22.81 -4.93
N GLY A 250 0.73 -24.07 -4.80
CA GLY A 250 1.80 -24.47 -3.88
C GLY A 250 3.10 -23.72 -4.12
N GLN A 251 3.54 -23.62 -5.39
CA GLN A 251 4.73 -22.85 -5.75
C GLN A 251 4.60 -21.35 -5.42
N SER A 252 3.43 -20.77 -5.66
CA SER A 252 3.15 -19.36 -5.36
C SER A 252 3.26 -19.07 -3.85
N ILE A 253 2.66 -19.92 -3.02
CA ILE A 253 2.72 -19.80 -1.56
C ILE A 253 4.15 -20.00 -1.03
N THR A 254 4.88 -21.00 -1.53
CA THR A 254 6.29 -21.19 -1.13
C THR A 254 7.12 -19.96 -1.52
N SER A 255 6.94 -19.43 -2.73
CA SER A 255 7.64 -18.20 -3.16
C SER A 255 7.26 -17.00 -2.30
N LEU A 256 6.03 -16.89 -1.81
CA LEU A 256 5.59 -15.81 -0.92
C LEU A 256 6.29 -15.91 0.43
N VAL A 257 6.35 -17.11 0.99
CA VAL A 257 7.03 -17.39 2.26
C VAL A 257 8.51 -17.03 2.16
N ASP A 258 9.19 -17.51 1.12
CA ASP A 258 10.62 -17.33 0.95
C ASP A 258 11.01 -15.86 0.68
N LYS A 259 10.23 -15.14 -0.12
CA LYS A 259 10.59 -13.78 -0.57
C LYS A 259 10.12 -12.67 0.35
N LEU A 260 8.99 -12.83 1.04
CA LEU A 260 8.40 -11.76 1.85
C LEU A 260 8.36 -12.11 3.33
N ILE A 261 7.79 -13.27 3.69
CA ILE A 261 7.53 -13.60 5.10
C ILE A 261 8.84 -13.86 5.86
N ILE A 262 9.74 -14.69 5.32
CA ILE A 262 11.01 -15.01 5.98
C ILE A 262 11.86 -13.72 6.16
N PRO A 263 12.14 -12.92 5.11
CA PRO A 263 12.91 -11.69 5.27
C PRO A 263 12.25 -10.68 6.23
N ALA A 264 10.92 -10.55 6.21
CA ALA A 264 10.22 -9.65 7.12
C ALA A 264 10.35 -10.09 8.59
N THR A 265 10.23 -11.39 8.87
CA THR A 265 10.41 -11.91 10.23
C THR A 265 11.85 -11.78 10.72
N GLU A 266 12.83 -11.98 9.84
CA GLU A 266 14.24 -11.81 10.18
C GLU A 266 14.56 -10.34 10.45
N LEU A 267 14.07 -9.43 9.61
CA LEU A 267 14.18 -7.99 9.83
C LEU A 267 13.58 -7.57 11.18
N ALA A 268 12.41 -8.11 11.55
CA ALA A 268 11.78 -7.82 12.83
C ALA A 268 12.61 -8.32 14.02
N LYS A 269 13.19 -9.53 13.93
CA LYS A 269 14.09 -10.08 14.96
C LYS A 269 15.36 -9.25 15.11
N GLN A 270 16.00 -8.89 13.99
CA GLN A 270 17.20 -8.07 13.97
C GLN A 270 16.91 -6.69 14.56
N ARG A 271 15.80 -6.06 14.17
CA ARG A 271 15.38 -4.78 14.73
C ARG A 271 15.13 -4.86 16.24
N HIS A 272 14.47 -5.93 16.71
CA HIS A 272 14.27 -6.13 18.13
C HIS A 272 15.60 -6.25 18.90
N ALA A 273 16.55 -7.04 18.38
CA ALA A 273 17.87 -7.18 18.97
C ALA A 273 18.64 -5.84 19.02
N MET A 274 18.60 -5.06 17.93
CA MET A 274 19.22 -3.73 17.87
C MET A 274 18.58 -2.76 18.86
N ASN A 275 17.25 -2.77 18.99
CA ASN A 275 16.55 -1.94 19.95
C ASN A 275 16.96 -2.27 21.40
N LEU A 276 17.14 -3.56 21.74
CA LEU A 276 17.61 -3.95 23.08
C LEU A 276 19.04 -3.46 23.37
N LEU A 277 19.92 -3.47 22.37
CA LEU A 277 21.27 -2.91 22.50
C LEU A 277 21.23 -1.39 22.70
N GLU A 278 20.38 -0.70 21.95
CA GLU A 278 20.23 0.75 22.05
C GLU A 278 19.60 1.15 23.40
N ILE A 279 18.63 0.39 23.90
CA ILE A 279 18.05 0.61 25.25
C ILE A 279 19.15 0.52 26.32
N LYS A 280 19.98 -0.52 26.29
CA LYS A 280 21.11 -0.66 27.24
C LYS A 280 22.09 0.51 27.14
N ARG A 281 22.37 0.98 25.91
CA ARG A 281 23.22 2.15 25.67
C ARG A 281 22.62 3.41 26.30
N LEU A 282 21.33 3.65 26.09
CA LEU A 282 20.61 4.80 26.64
C LEU A 282 20.50 4.74 28.17
N GLU A 283 20.30 3.56 28.76
CA GLU A 283 20.32 3.36 30.21
C GLU A 283 21.69 3.72 30.80
N SER A 284 22.78 3.26 30.19
CA SER A 284 24.13 3.60 30.66
C SER A 284 24.44 5.11 30.60
N LEU A 285 23.92 5.80 29.58
CA LEU A 285 24.05 7.25 29.44
C LEU A 285 23.20 8.00 30.47
N ARG A 286 21.97 7.53 30.73
CA ARG A 286 21.11 8.06 31.80
C ARG A 286 21.81 7.96 33.14
N ASP A 287 22.37 6.79 33.47
CA ASP A 287 23.01 6.55 34.77
C ASP A 287 24.35 7.30 34.91
N ALA A 288 25.06 7.58 33.81
CA ALA A 288 26.21 8.49 33.81
C ALA A 288 25.77 9.94 34.11
N ARG A 289 24.73 10.42 33.43
CA ARG A 289 24.22 11.79 33.62
C ARG A 289 23.69 12.02 35.04
N SER A 290 22.98 11.05 35.63
CA SER A 290 22.51 11.14 37.01
C SER A 290 23.66 11.18 38.04
N ARG A 291 24.80 10.54 37.74
CA ARG A 291 26.00 10.65 38.59
C ARG A 291 26.64 12.03 38.51
N ASP A 292 26.68 12.61 37.31
CA ASP A 292 27.19 13.97 37.11
C ASP A 292 26.29 15.00 37.82
N GLU A 293 24.96 14.90 37.69
CA GLU A 293 24.01 15.81 38.37
C GLU A 293 24.14 15.76 39.90
N ASN A 294 24.27 14.57 40.51
CA ASN A 294 24.53 14.44 41.95
C ASN A 294 25.89 15.02 42.37
N SER A 295 26.89 15.04 41.48
CA SER A 295 28.18 15.66 41.76
C SER A 295 28.13 17.19 41.72
N PHE A 296 27.23 17.78 40.92
CA PHE A 296 27.01 19.22 40.87
C PHE A 296 26.23 19.74 42.09
N GLU A 297 25.28 18.98 42.63
CA GLU A 297 24.55 19.37 43.85
C GLU A 297 25.43 19.38 45.11
N HIS A 298 26.56 18.66 45.13
CA HIS A 298 27.49 18.65 46.26
C HIS A 298 28.55 19.78 46.24
N ILE A 299 28.55 20.64 45.21
CA ILE A 299 29.52 21.75 45.04
C ILE A 299 28.89 23.13 45.35
N VAL A 300 27.58 23.21 45.59
CA VAL A 300 26.85 24.43 46.01
C VAL A 300 26.54 24.38 47.50
#